data_AF-A0A977IEU6-F1
#
_entry.id   AF-A0A977IEU6-F1
#
_cell.length_a   1.000
_cell.length_b   1.000
_cell.length_c   1.000
_cell.angle_alpha   90.00
_cell.angle_beta   90.00
_cell.angle_gamma   90.00
#
_symmetry.space_group_name_H-M   'P 1'
#
loop_
_entity.id
_entity.type
_entity.pdbx_description
1 polymer ?
#
loop_
_entity_poly.entity_id
_entity_poly.type
_entity_poly.pdbx_seq_one_letter_code
_entity_poly.pdbx_strand_id
1 'polypeptide(L)' 'MSTASSSVRKAENRCNLCGKVFQTPELLESHKQMEHSKQSHPPAGVS' A
#
# COMPACT_ATOMS: atom_id res chain seq x y z
N MET A 1 -17.41 -26.02 18.79
CA MET A 1 -16.66 -26.39 17.56
C MET A 1 -15.85 -25.16 17.16
N SER A 2 -14.54 -25.17 17.39
CA SER A 2 -13.67 -24.01 17.17
C SER A 2 -13.08 -24.09 15.76
N THR A 3 -13.78 -23.54 14.77
CA THR A 3 -13.20 -23.35 13.43
C THR A 3 -12.33 -22.11 13.46
N ALA A 4 -11.08 -22.27 13.90
CA ALA A 4 -10.01 -21.32 13.63
C ALA A 4 -9.76 -21.33 12.11
N SER A 5 -10.62 -20.62 11.37
CA SER A 5 -10.37 -20.28 9.97
C SER A 5 -9.29 -19.21 9.98
N SER A 6 -8.04 -19.68 10.07
CA SER A 6 -6.86 -18.87 9.79
C SER A 6 -6.86 -18.61 8.28
N SER A 7 -7.78 -17.76 7.86
CA SER A 7 -7.82 -17.18 6.52
C SER A 7 -6.52 -16.43 6.35
N VAL A 8 -5.60 -17.04 5.59
CA VAL A 8 -4.38 -16.42 5.10
C VAL A 8 -4.77 -15.05 4.57
N ARG A 9 -4.50 -13.99 5.34
CA ARG A 9 -4.89 -12.64 4.97
C ARG A 9 -4.02 -12.27 3.79
N LYS A 10 -4.55 -12.46 2.58
CA LYS A 10 -3.95 -11.94 1.36
C LYS A 10 -3.75 -10.46 1.63
N ALA A 11 -2.49 -10.03 1.74
CA ALA A 11 -2.16 -8.67 2.12
C ALA A 11 -2.81 -7.73 1.10
N GLU A 12 -3.88 -7.06 1.51
CA GLU A 12 -4.55 -6.07 0.71
C GLU A 12 -3.63 -4.86 0.60
N ASN A 13 -3.38 -4.38 -0.63
CA ASN A 13 -2.54 -3.21 -0.84
C ASN A 13 -3.37 -1.97 -0.53
N ARG A 14 -3.60 -1.72 0.77
CA ARG A 14 -4.41 -0.61 1.25
C ARG A 14 -3.56 0.64 1.45
N CYS A 15 -4.04 1.76 0.91
CA CYS A 15 -3.44 3.06 1.14
C CYS A 15 -3.69 3.50 2.58
N ASN A 16 -2.62 3.71 3.35
CA ASN A 16 -2.72 4.16 4.74
C ASN A 16 -3.12 5.63 4.88
N LEU A 17 -3.15 6.40 3.78
CA LEU A 17 -3.48 7.82 3.79
C LEU A 17 -4.97 8.07 3.53
N CYS A 18 -5.58 7.35 2.58
CA CYS A 18 -7.00 7.50 2.23
C CYS A 18 -7.84 6.23 2.44
N GLY A 19 -7.22 5.09 2.74
CA GLY A 19 -7.90 3.83 2.98
C GLY A 19 -8.32 3.05 1.74
N LYS A 20 -8.04 3.53 0.51
CA LYS A 20 -8.33 2.80 -0.75
C LYS A 20 -7.56 1.48 -0.83
N VAL A 21 -8.21 0.43 -1.29
CA VAL A 21 -7.62 -0.90 -1.46
C VAL A 21 -7.30 -1.14 -2.93
N PHE A 22 -6.10 -1.63 -3.21
CA PHE A 22 -5.64 -1.95 -4.55
C PHE A 22 -5.33 -3.44 -4.70
N GLN A 23 -5.54 -3.95 -5.91
CA GLN A 23 -5.33 -5.36 -6.24
C GLN A 23 -3.83 -5.73 -6.23
N THR A 24 -2.95 -4.78 -6.54
CA THR A 24 -1.50 -4.96 -6.62
C THR A 24 -0.75 -3.83 -5.88
N PRO A 25 0.47 -4.09 -5.40
CA PRO A 25 1.29 -3.07 -4.74
C PRO A 25 1.71 -1.94 -5.69
N GLU A 26 1.96 -2.23 -6.97
CA GLU A 26 2.29 -1.23 -7.99
C GLU A 26 1.21 -0.15 -8.14
N LEU A 27 -0.06 -0.56 -8.19
CA LEU A 27 -1.18 0.37 -8.28
C LEU A 27 -1.31 1.22 -7.00
N LEU A 28 -1.06 0.63 -5.84
CA LEU A 28 -1.03 1.37 -4.58
C LEU A 28 0.11 2.40 -4.56
N GLU A 29 1.29 2.03 -5.05
CA GLU A 29 2.45 2.92 -5.09
C GLU A 29 2.21 4.09 -6.05
N SER A 30 1.76 3.81 -7.28
CA SER A 30 1.38 4.84 -8.23
C SER A 30 0.27 5.74 -7.68
N HIS A 31 -0.75 5.17 -7.04
CA HIS A 31 -1.79 5.94 -6.35
C HIS A 31 -1.20 6.85 -5.27
N LYS A 32 -0.32 6.34 -4.42
CA LYS A 32 0.35 7.16 -3.40
C LYS A 32 1.19 8.25 -4.05
N GLN A 33 1.83 7.99 -5.18
CA GLN A 33 2.60 9.01 -5.89
C GLN A 33 1.71 10.06 -6.56
N MET A 34 0.60 9.69 -7.17
CA MET A 34 -0.24 10.66 -7.88
C MET A 34 -1.14 11.46 -6.94
N GLU A 35 -1.79 10.77 -6.00
CA GLU A 35 -2.79 11.37 -5.12
C GLU A 35 -2.18 11.89 -3.81
N HIS A 36 -1.03 11.35 -3.42
CA HIS A 36 -0.41 11.62 -2.12
C HIS A 36 1.09 12.00 -2.20
N SER A 37 1.67 12.15 -3.39
CA SER A 37 3.00 12.77 -3.52
C SER A 37 2.83 14.27 -3.33
N LYS A 38 2.73 14.67 -2.07
CA LYS A 38 3.17 15.99 -1.66
C LYS A 38 4.68 15.99 -1.84
N GLN A 39 5.11 16.40 -3.03
CA GLN A 39 6.49 16.67 -3.43
C GLN A 39 7.49 16.59 -2.28
N SER A 40 8.06 15.42 -2.07
CA SER A 40 9.37 15.31 -1.43
C SER A 40 10.21 14.55 -2.41
N HIS A 41 10.94 15.33 -3.20
CA HIS A 41 12.12 14.85 -3.90
C HIS A 41 12.84 13.83 -3.01
N PRO A 42 13.06 12.58 -3.44
CA PRO A 42 14.04 11.77 -2.76
C PRO A 42 15.39 12.50 -2.93
N PRO A 43 16.19 12.74 -1.88
CA PRO A 43 17.58 13.04 -2.11
C PRO A 43 18.15 11.83 -2.86
N ALA A 44 18.46 12.03 -4.13
CA ALA A 44 19.38 11.18 -4.84
C ALA A 44 20.65 11.12 -3.99
N GLY A 45 20.92 9.97 -3.38
CA GLY A 45 22.03 9.83 -2.45
C GLY A 45 21.89 8.63 -1.53
N VAL A 46 21.71 7.44 -2.12
CA VAL A 46 22.30 6.26 -1.49
C VAL A 46 23.77 6.24 -1.88
N SER A 47 24.61 6.07 -0.86
CA SER A 47 26.04 6.33 -0.76
C SER A 47 26.93 5.61 -1.76
#